data_AF-A0AB34DKL9-F1
#
_entry.id   AF-A0AB34DKL9-F1
#
_cell.length_a   1.000
_cell.length_b   1.000
_cell.length_c   1.000
_cell.angle_alpha   90.00
_cell.angle_beta   90.00
_cell.angle_gamma   90.00
#
_symmetry.space_group_name_H-M   'P 1'
#
loop_
_entity.id
_entity.type
_entity.pdbx_description
1 polymer ?
#
loop_
_entity_poly.entity_id
_entity_poly.type
_entity_poly.pdbx_seq_one_letter_code
_entity_poly.pdbx_strand_id
1 'polypeptide(L)'
;MRSARAFSIYQRAMHWMVLVLCIVQVPTAWAIQRTHMAHLFFKPRPFDLFLHQVHAWSGWLIMTLALSQLVLRFTYGRPPPAEDMSTLERMIAGVTHAALYGLLLALPVTGTVAMYLTFRIAALHSLLSWTLLVVAIVHAMAALWHHFWRRDDVLRRMIRSAR
;
A
#
# COMPACT_ATOMS: atom_id res chain seq x y z
N MET A 1 14.57 32.34 1.46
CA MET A 1 13.28 31.64 1.24
C MET A 1 13.59 30.17 0.94
N ARG A 2 13.21 29.24 1.84
CA ARG A 2 13.43 27.80 1.58
C ARG A 2 12.42 27.36 0.53
N SER A 3 12.89 27.02 -0.67
CA SER A 3 12.09 26.38 -1.73
C SER A 3 11.18 25.31 -1.12
N ALA A 4 9.90 25.32 -1.45
CA ALA A 4 8.93 24.31 -1.05
C ALA A 4 9.37 22.96 -1.63
N ARG A 5 10.19 22.21 -0.87
CA ARG A 5 10.87 21.02 -1.38
C ARG A 5 9.85 19.99 -1.86
N ALA A 6 9.90 19.65 -3.14
CA ALA A 6 9.20 18.51 -3.71
C ALA A 6 9.67 17.19 -3.06
N PHE A 7 8.86 16.13 -3.17
CA PHE A 7 9.23 14.80 -2.67
C PHE A 7 10.57 14.33 -3.26
N SER A 8 11.40 13.71 -2.42
CA SER A 8 12.68 13.15 -2.88
C SER A 8 12.46 12.02 -3.87
N ILE A 9 13.48 11.72 -4.69
CA ILE A 9 13.42 10.58 -5.61
C ILE A 9 13.18 9.26 -4.88
N TYR A 10 13.76 9.09 -3.68
CA TYR A 10 13.57 7.90 -2.85
C TYR A 10 12.13 7.77 -2.37
N GLN A 11 11.51 8.84 -1.86
CA GLN A 11 10.11 8.82 -1.43
C GLN A 11 9.18 8.42 -2.57
N ARG A 12 9.37 8.99 -3.76
CA ARG A 12 8.58 8.64 -4.95
C ARG A 12 8.81 7.20 -5.39
N ALA A 13 10.07 6.78 -5.53
CA ALA A 13 10.40 5.44 -5.97
C ALA A 13 9.81 4.37 -5.04
N MET A 14 9.95 4.56 -3.72
CA MET A 14 9.37 3.67 -2.73
C MET A 14 7.85 3.64 -2.78
N HIS A 15 7.20 4.80 -2.92
CA HIS A 15 5.75 4.88 -3.07
C HIS A 15 5.25 4.06 -4.27
N TRP A 16 5.85 4.29 -5.45
CA TRP A 16 5.47 3.55 -6.67
C TRP A 16 5.80 2.06 -6.58
N MET A 17 6.90 1.70 -5.92
CA MET A 17 7.23 0.30 -5.68
C MET A 17 6.19 -0.39 -4.78
N VAL A 18 5.71 0.28 -3.72
CA VAL A 18 4.61 -0.23 -2.90
C VAL A 18 3.35 -0.47 -3.74
N LEU A 19 2.99 0.47 -4.63
CA LEU A 19 1.83 0.28 -5.51
C LEU A 19 1.99 -0.96 -6.40
N VAL A 20 3.13 -1.12 -7.06
CA VAL A 20 3.41 -2.27 -7.93
C VAL A 20 3.35 -3.58 -7.13
N LEU A 21 3.96 -3.61 -5.95
CA LEU A 21 3.93 -4.79 -5.08
C LEU A 21 2.50 -5.09 -4.59
N CYS A 22 1.69 -4.08 -4.26
CA CYS A 22 0.27 -4.27 -3.92
C CYS A 22 -0.54 -4.86 -5.08
N ILE A 23 -0.23 -4.51 -6.33
CA ILE A 23 -0.87 -5.13 -7.50
C ILE A 23 -0.46 -6.61 -7.61
N VAL A 24 0.81 -6.95 -7.34
CA VAL A 24 1.29 -8.35 -7.30
C VAL A 24 0.65 -9.15 -6.16
N GLN A 25 0.30 -8.50 -5.05
CA GLN A 25 -0.39 -9.15 -3.93
C GLN A 25 -1.76 -9.71 -4.31
N VAL A 26 -2.48 -9.07 -5.24
CA VAL A 26 -3.82 -9.51 -5.65
C VAL A 26 -3.83 -10.94 -6.23
N PRO A 27 -3.12 -11.27 -7.33
CA PRO A 27 -3.12 -12.63 -7.88
C PRO A 27 -2.45 -13.66 -6.95
N THR A 28 -1.45 -13.23 -6.17
CA THR A 28 -0.72 -14.12 -5.26
C THR A 28 -1.53 -14.48 -4.01
N ALA A 29 -2.45 -13.63 -3.55
CA ALA A 29 -3.37 -13.93 -2.45
C ALA A 29 -4.28 -15.14 -2.76
N TRP A 30 -4.73 -15.28 -4.00
CA TRP A 30 -5.52 -16.45 -4.43
C TRP A 30 -4.70 -17.75 -4.36
N ALA A 31 -3.38 -17.68 -4.51
CA ALA A 31 -2.51 -18.85 -4.36
C ALA A 31 -2.48 -19.33 -2.91
N ILE A 32 -2.52 -18.43 -1.91
CA ILE A 32 -2.63 -18.79 -0.49
C ILE A 32 -3.85 -19.69 -0.25
N GLN A 33 -5.00 -19.33 -0.83
CA GLN A 33 -6.20 -20.14 -0.70
C GLN A 33 -6.04 -21.51 -1.39
N ARG A 34 -5.50 -21.55 -2.61
CA ARG A 34 -5.29 -22.82 -3.34
C ARG A 34 -4.32 -23.77 -2.64
N THR A 35 -3.24 -23.26 -2.04
CA THR A 35 -2.28 -24.11 -1.32
C THR A 35 -2.87 -24.65 -0.02
N HIS A 36 -3.71 -23.88 0.68
CA HIS A 36 -4.29 -24.30 1.96
C HIS A 36 -5.58 -25.10 1.83
N MET A 37 -6.36 -24.91 0.76
CA MET A 37 -7.58 -25.70 0.46
C MET A 37 -7.29 -27.03 -0.24
N ALA A 38 -6.03 -27.27 -0.63
CA ALA A 38 -5.57 -28.53 -1.17
C ALA A 38 -5.40 -29.55 -0.04
N HIS A 39 -6.51 -30.15 0.40
CA HIS A 39 -6.52 -31.19 1.43
C HIS A 39 -6.65 -32.60 0.83
N LEU A 40 -6.20 -33.60 1.60
CA LEU A 40 -6.38 -35.05 1.40
C LEU A 40 -5.69 -35.65 0.16
N PHE A 41 -6.19 -35.41 -1.05
CA PHE A 41 -5.76 -36.12 -2.26
C PHE A 41 -5.11 -35.22 -3.32
N PHE A 42 -5.16 -33.91 -3.14
CA PHE A 42 -4.60 -32.95 -4.09
C PHE A 42 -3.38 -32.27 -3.46
N LYS A 43 -2.22 -32.44 -4.09
CA LYS A 43 -1.03 -31.65 -3.76
C LYS A 43 -1.11 -30.30 -4.48
N PRO A 44 -0.72 -29.17 -3.83
CA PRO A 44 -0.63 -27.89 -4.51
C PRO A 44 0.30 -27.96 -5.73
N ARG A 45 -0.02 -27.22 -6.79
CA ARG A 45 0.85 -27.12 -7.96
C ARG A 45 2.14 -26.40 -7.57
N PRO A 46 3.32 -26.76 -8.12
CA PRO A 46 4.58 -26.08 -7.82
C PRO A 46 4.51 -24.56 -8.03
N PHE A 47 3.77 -24.11 -9.04
CA PHE A 47 3.55 -22.68 -9.29
C PHE A 47 2.75 -21.98 -8.18
N ASP A 48 1.77 -22.65 -7.56
CA ASP A 48 1.02 -22.08 -6.43
C ASP A 48 1.90 -21.94 -5.19
N LEU A 49 2.83 -22.88 -4.97
CA LEU A 49 3.84 -22.78 -3.91
C LEU A 49 4.80 -21.61 -4.16
N PHE A 50 5.23 -21.39 -5.41
CA PHE A 50 6.02 -20.23 -5.77
C PHE A 50 5.26 -18.91 -5.50
N LEU A 51 4.01 -18.80 -5.96
CA LEU A 51 3.18 -17.62 -5.71
C LEU A 51 2.90 -17.39 -4.23
N HIS A 52 2.76 -18.45 -3.44
CA HIS A 52 2.64 -18.39 -1.99
C HIS A 52 3.88 -17.72 -1.36
N GLN A 53 5.08 -18.11 -1.78
CA GLN A 53 6.32 -17.48 -1.32
C GLN A 53 6.42 -16.03 -1.79
N VAL A 54 6.04 -15.72 -3.03
CA VAL A 54 6.00 -14.34 -3.55
C VAL A 54 5.08 -13.47 -2.69
N HIS A 55 3.88 -13.96 -2.35
CA HIS A 55 2.94 -13.25 -1.47
C HIS A 55 3.57 -12.91 -0.13
N ALA A 56 4.15 -13.91 0.56
CA ALA A 56 4.74 -13.75 1.88
C ALA A 56 5.91 -12.75 1.85
N TRP A 57 6.90 -12.97 0.98
CA TRP A 57 8.11 -12.14 0.93
C TRP A 57 7.83 -10.72 0.44
N SER A 58 6.98 -10.55 -0.57
CA SER A 58 6.63 -9.20 -1.03
C SER A 58 5.75 -8.46 -0.02
N GLY A 59 4.96 -9.16 0.80
CA GLY A 59 4.22 -8.56 1.91
C GLY A 59 5.15 -7.94 2.96
N TRP A 60 6.18 -8.68 3.39
CA TRP A 60 7.20 -8.14 4.30
C TRP A 60 7.97 -6.97 3.68
N LEU A 61 8.32 -7.05 2.39
CA LEU A 61 8.96 -5.95 1.68
C LEU A 61 8.08 -4.69 1.64
N ILE A 62 6.77 -4.82 1.38
CA ILE A 62 5.81 -3.71 1.43
C ILE A 62 5.84 -3.03 2.81
N MET A 63 5.79 -3.80 3.90
CA MET A 63 5.85 -3.24 5.26
C MET A 63 7.14 -2.48 5.50
N THR A 64 8.30 -3.03 5.11
CA THR A 64 9.59 -2.35 5.25
C THR A 64 9.61 -1.04 4.48
N LEU A 65 9.14 -1.02 3.23
CA LEU A 65 9.06 0.20 2.42
C LEU A 65 8.08 1.21 3.02
N ALA A 66 6.94 0.76 3.54
CA ALA A 66 5.95 1.61 4.20
C ALA A 66 6.51 2.23 5.48
N LEU A 67 7.20 1.44 6.32
CA LEU A 67 7.90 1.94 7.51
C LEU A 67 8.96 2.98 7.15
N SER A 68 9.80 2.67 6.17
CA SER A 68 10.82 3.59 5.70
C SER A 68 10.21 4.89 5.15
N GLN A 69 9.11 4.82 4.40
CA GLN A 69 8.39 6.03 3.94
C GLN A 69 7.83 6.84 5.11
N LEU A 70 7.29 6.16 6.14
CA LEU A 70 6.77 6.81 7.34
C LEU A 70 7.89 7.52 8.11
N VAL A 71 9.04 6.86 8.28
CA VAL A 71 10.24 7.47 8.88
C VAL A 71 10.68 8.70 8.08
N LEU A 72 10.83 8.57 6.76
CA LEU A 72 11.21 9.69 5.88
C LEU A 72 10.21 10.86 5.98
N ARG A 73 8.91 10.57 6.12
CA ARG A 73 7.87 11.59 6.31
C ARG A 73 8.06 12.36 7.61
N PHE A 74 8.44 11.70 8.71
CA PHE A 74 8.70 12.37 9.98
C PHE A 74 10.05 13.11 9.99
N THR A 75 11.07 12.59 9.31
CA THR A 75 12.41 13.20 9.26
C THR A 75 12.46 14.42 8.32
N TYR A 76 11.91 14.31 7.12
CA TYR A 76 12.02 15.34 6.08
C TYR A 76 10.74 16.18 5.91
N GLY A 77 9.66 15.81 6.59
CA GLY A 77 8.37 16.45 6.45
C GLY A 77 7.66 16.13 5.14
N ARG A 78 6.57 16.84 4.88
CA ARG A 78 5.80 16.79 3.63
C ARG A 78 5.81 18.16 2.96
N PRO A 79 5.77 18.23 1.61
CA PRO A 79 5.55 19.50 0.91
C PRO A 79 4.26 20.17 1.39
N PRO A 80 4.17 21.51 1.36
CA PRO A 80 2.94 22.21 1.68
C PRO A 80 1.80 21.75 0.75
N PRO A 81 0.55 21.68 1.24
CA PRO A 81 -0.61 21.34 0.42
C PRO A 81 -0.75 22.26 -0.80
N ALA A 82 -1.49 21.82 -1.83
CA ALA A 82 -1.78 22.65 -3.00
C ALA A 82 -2.47 23.97 -2.58
N GLU A 83 -2.23 25.05 -3.33
CA GLU A 83 -2.57 26.43 -2.92
C GLU A 83 -4.07 26.64 -2.62
N ASP A 84 -4.95 25.81 -3.21
CA ASP A 84 -6.41 25.88 -3.02
C ASP A 84 -7.00 24.67 -2.26
N MET A 85 -6.18 23.93 -1.51
CA MET A 85 -6.66 22.74 -0.80
C MET A 85 -7.48 23.10 0.44
N SER A 86 -8.77 22.72 0.43
CA SER A 86 -9.68 23.00 1.55
C SER A 86 -9.28 22.21 2.81
N THR A 87 -9.72 22.66 3.98
CA THR A 87 -9.45 21.97 5.26
C THR A 87 -10.02 20.55 5.27
N LEU A 88 -11.20 20.36 4.67
CA LEU A 88 -11.84 19.05 4.56
C LEU A 88 -11.03 18.10 3.68
N GLU A 89 -10.60 18.54 2.49
CA GLU A 89 -9.73 17.75 1.60
C GLU A 89 -8.43 17.35 2.31
N ARG A 90 -7.82 18.29 3.04
CA ARG A 90 -6.59 18.06 3.81
C ARG A 90 -6.81 17.03 4.92
N MET A 91 -7.94 17.09 5.61
CA MET A 91 -8.31 16.14 6.65
C MET A 91 -8.54 14.75 6.06
N ILE A 92 -9.35 14.64 5.01
CA ILE A 92 -9.64 13.38 4.30
C ILE A 92 -8.33 12.76 3.81
N ALA A 93 -7.47 13.54 3.13
CA ALA A 93 -6.17 13.07 2.72
C ALA A 93 -5.35 12.55 3.92
N GLY A 94 -5.34 13.28 5.04
CA GLY A 94 -4.68 12.83 6.27
C GLY A 94 -5.17 11.48 6.78
N VAL A 95 -6.49 11.31 6.87
CA VAL A 95 -7.16 10.07 7.32
C VAL A 95 -6.90 8.93 6.34
N THR A 96 -7.02 9.14 5.03
CA THR A 96 -6.73 8.13 4.01
C THR A 96 -5.29 7.66 4.10
N HIS A 97 -4.31 8.57 4.24
CA HIS A 97 -2.92 8.16 4.41
C HIS A 97 -2.71 7.39 5.71
N ALA A 98 -3.31 7.83 6.83
CA ALA A 98 -3.21 7.11 8.10
C ALA A 98 -3.79 5.69 8.00
N ALA A 99 -4.94 5.53 7.36
CA ALA A 99 -5.55 4.23 7.10
C ALA A 99 -4.66 3.35 6.22
N LEU A 100 -4.12 3.88 5.12
CA LEU A 100 -3.20 3.14 4.25
C LEU A 100 -1.94 2.67 4.99
N TYR A 101 -1.30 3.54 5.79
CA TYR A 101 -0.16 3.13 6.62
C TYR A 101 -0.56 2.05 7.62
N GLY A 102 -1.66 2.23 8.36
CA GLY A 102 -2.13 1.23 9.32
C GLY A 102 -2.38 -0.13 8.69
N LEU A 103 -3.03 -0.16 7.53
CA LEU A 103 -3.33 -1.40 6.80
C LEU A 103 -2.07 -2.06 6.23
N LEU A 104 -1.18 -1.30 5.58
CA LEU A 104 0.06 -1.83 5.00
C LEU A 104 1.02 -2.39 6.05
N LEU A 105 0.97 -1.88 7.29
CA LEU A 105 1.75 -2.41 8.41
C LEU A 105 1.07 -3.62 9.08
N ALA A 106 -0.25 -3.58 9.24
CA ALA A 106 -0.99 -4.66 9.91
C ALA A 106 -1.09 -5.93 9.07
N LEU A 107 -1.15 -5.82 7.74
CA LEU A 107 -1.38 -6.96 6.86
C LEU A 107 -0.27 -8.03 6.93
N PRO A 108 1.03 -7.69 6.79
CA PRO A 108 2.09 -8.72 6.85
C PRO A 108 2.18 -9.38 8.22
N VAL A 109 1.90 -8.64 9.29
CA VAL A 109 1.82 -9.18 10.66
C VAL A 109 0.66 -10.16 10.79
N THR A 110 -0.56 -9.75 10.44
CA THR A 110 -1.74 -10.61 10.53
C THR A 110 -1.65 -11.84 9.63
N GLY A 111 -1.04 -11.72 8.45
CA GLY A 111 -0.80 -12.85 7.54
C GLY A 111 0.18 -13.85 8.14
N THR A 112 1.28 -13.38 8.73
CA THR A 112 2.26 -14.24 9.41
C THR A 112 1.64 -14.94 10.61
N VAL A 113 0.87 -14.22 11.44
CA VAL A 113 0.15 -14.82 12.57
C VAL A 113 -0.84 -15.89 12.07
N ALA A 114 -1.57 -15.61 11.00
CA ALA A 114 -2.54 -16.56 10.43
C ALA A 114 -1.88 -17.86 9.95
N MET A 115 -0.67 -17.76 9.39
CA MET A 115 0.05 -18.91 8.82
C MET A 115 0.81 -19.73 9.86
N TYR A 116 1.46 -19.07 10.82
CA TYR A 116 2.40 -19.74 11.72
C TYR A 116 1.91 -19.92 13.16
N LEU A 117 0.93 -19.13 13.59
CA LEU A 117 0.45 -19.15 14.98
C LEU A 117 -0.99 -19.65 15.09
N THR A 118 -1.93 -19.03 14.37
CA THR A 118 -3.34 -19.42 14.44
C THR A 118 -4.15 -19.01 13.22
N PHE A 119 -4.75 -20.00 12.55
CA PHE A 119 -5.57 -19.79 11.36
C PHE A 119 -6.84 -18.94 11.63
N ARG A 120 -7.23 -18.74 12.90
CA ARG A 120 -8.37 -17.89 13.28
C ARG A 120 -8.24 -16.45 12.81
N ILE A 121 -7.00 -15.97 12.61
CA ILE A 121 -6.70 -14.61 12.13
C ILE A 121 -6.83 -14.49 10.60
N ALA A 122 -6.93 -15.59 9.86
CA ALA A 122 -7.04 -15.57 8.40
C ALA A 122 -8.25 -14.75 7.90
N ALA A 123 -9.39 -14.85 8.60
CA ALA A 123 -10.58 -14.07 8.28
C ALA A 123 -10.36 -12.56 8.45
N LEU A 124 -9.67 -12.15 9.52
CA LEU A 124 -9.29 -10.76 9.75
C LEU A 124 -8.31 -10.27 8.68
N HIS A 125 -7.28 -11.04 8.37
CA HIS A 125 -6.32 -10.70 7.33
C HIS A 125 -7.00 -10.51 5.96
N SER A 126 -7.92 -11.39 5.60
CA SER A 126 -8.73 -11.28 4.38
C SER A 126 -9.58 -10.00 4.38
N LEU A 127 -10.29 -9.71 5.48
CA LEU A 127 -11.09 -8.48 5.62
C LEU A 127 -10.23 -7.22 5.48
N LEU A 128 -9.07 -7.18 6.14
CA LEU A 128 -8.12 -6.06 6.04
C LEU A 128 -7.57 -5.90 4.62
N SER A 129 -7.38 -7.01 3.88
CA SER A 129 -6.87 -6.98 2.50
C SER A 129 -7.89 -6.35 1.54
N TRP A 130 -9.16 -6.75 1.66
CA TRP A 130 -10.26 -6.12 0.91
C TRP A 130 -10.42 -4.64 1.28
N THR A 131 -10.27 -4.32 2.57
CA THR A 131 -10.31 -2.92 3.04
C THR A 131 -9.19 -2.11 2.42
N LEU A 132 -7.95 -2.63 2.41
CA LEU A 132 -6.82 -1.98 1.75
C LEU A 132 -7.10 -1.77 0.26
N LEU A 133 -7.63 -2.77 -0.44
CA LEU A 133 -7.93 -2.66 -1.86
C LEU A 133 -8.91 -1.51 -2.15
N VAL A 134 -10.02 -1.45 -1.40
CA VAL A 134 -11.01 -0.38 -1.55
C VAL A 134 -10.40 0.99 -1.24
N VAL A 135 -9.69 1.13 -0.12
CA VAL A 135 -9.08 2.41 0.26
C VAL A 135 -8.01 2.84 -0.76
N ALA A 136 -7.22 1.91 -1.29
CA ALA A 136 -6.21 2.19 -2.31
C ALA A 136 -6.84 2.63 -3.64
N ILE A 137 -7.95 1.99 -4.06
CA ILE A 137 -8.71 2.41 -5.26
C ILE A 137 -9.27 3.82 -5.06
N VAL A 138 -9.91 4.08 -3.93
CA VAL A 138 -10.45 5.42 -3.61
C VAL A 138 -9.34 6.47 -3.58
N HIS A 139 -8.18 6.15 -3.00
CA HIS A 139 -7.00 7.02 -3.00
C HIS A 139 -6.50 7.32 -4.42
N ALA A 140 -6.36 6.30 -5.26
CA ALA A 140 -5.93 6.47 -6.65
C ALA A 140 -6.94 7.28 -7.46
N MET A 141 -8.24 6.99 -7.32
CA MET A 141 -9.31 7.76 -7.96
C MET A 141 -9.30 9.22 -7.54
N ALA A 142 -9.07 9.52 -6.25
CA ALA A 142 -8.93 10.89 -5.77
C ALA A 142 -7.71 11.57 -6.43
N ALA A 143 -6.56 10.91 -6.51
CA ALA A 143 -5.38 11.46 -7.18
C ALA A 143 -5.63 11.76 -8.68
N LEU A 144 -6.37 10.88 -9.37
CA LEU A 144 -6.77 11.10 -10.77
C LEU A 144 -7.79 12.24 -10.91
N TRP A 145 -8.76 12.34 -9.99
CA TRP A 145 -9.71 13.45 -9.94
C TRP A 145 -9.00 14.80 -9.76
N HIS A 146 -8.06 14.86 -8.81
CA HIS A 146 -7.19 16.01 -8.60
C HIS A 146 -6.40 16.37 -9.86
N HIS A 147 -5.92 15.38 -10.60
CA HIS A 147 -5.16 15.59 -11.83
C HIS A 147 -6.00 16.08 -13.02
N PHE A 148 -7.14 15.43 -13.29
CA PHE A 148 -7.92 15.69 -14.50
C PHE A 148 -8.96 16.80 -14.33
N TRP A 149 -9.63 16.84 -13.18
CA TRP A 149 -10.73 17.78 -12.93
C TRP A 149 -10.23 19.02 -12.20
N ARG A 150 -9.52 18.83 -11.08
CA ARG A 150 -8.99 19.94 -10.28
C ARG A 150 -7.75 20.59 -10.90
N ARG A 151 -7.08 19.85 -11.78
CA ARG A 151 -5.86 20.25 -12.51
C ARG A 151 -4.75 20.78 -11.60
N ASP A 152 -4.63 20.19 -10.41
CA ASP A 152 -3.59 20.55 -9.46
C ASP A 152 -2.35 19.64 -9.56
N ASP A 153 -1.32 19.98 -8.78
CA ASP A 153 -0.05 19.29 -8.80
C ASP A 153 0.01 18.06 -7.87
N VAL A 154 -1.08 17.60 -7.26
CA VAL A 154 -1.08 16.50 -6.27
C VAL A 154 -0.42 15.25 -6.85
N LEU A 155 -0.89 14.76 -8.00
CA LEU A 155 -0.31 13.59 -8.67
C LEU A 155 1.07 13.91 -9.28
N ARG A 156 1.23 15.10 -9.85
CA ARG A 156 2.47 15.52 -10.53
C ARG A 156 3.68 15.49 -9.58
N ARG A 157 3.48 15.90 -8.33
CA ARG A 157 4.50 15.86 -7.25
C ARG A 157 4.97 14.45 -6.92
N MET A 158 4.16 13.42 -7.19
CA MET A 158 4.54 12.01 -7.01
C MET A 158 5.13 11.37 -8.26
N ILE A 159 4.88 11.91 -9.45
CA ILE A 159 5.49 11.42 -10.70
C ILE A 159 6.88 12.01 -10.89
N ARG A 160 7.01 13.34 -10.73
CA ARG A 160 8.26 14.06 -10.99
C ARG A 160 8.52 15.14 -9.95
N SER A 161 9.78 15.55 -9.82
CA SER A 161 10.10 16.70 -9.00
C SER A 161 9.63 17.94 -9.74
N ALA A 162 8.76 18.75 -9.13
CA ALA A 162 8.63 20.14 -9.55
C ALA A 162 10.02 20.79 -9.32
N ARG A 163 10.56 21.43 -10.36
CA ARG A 163 11.76 22.27 -10.24
C ARG A 163 11.36 23.60 -9.62
#